data_AF-A0A0S9E0H1-F1
#
_entry.id   AF-A0A0S9E0H1-F1
#
_cell.length_a   1.000
_cell.length_b   1.000
_cell.length_c   1.000
_cell.angle_alpha   90.00
_cell.angle_beta   90.00
_cell.angle_gamma   90.00
#
_symmetry.space_group_name_H-M   'P 1'
#
loop_
_entity.id
_entity.type
_entity.pdbx_description
1 polymer ?
#
loop_
_entity_poly.entity_id
_entity_poly.type
_entity_poly.pdbx_seq_one_letter_code
_entity_poly.pdbx_strand_id
1 'polypeptide(L)'
;MPLDPYIAARIHLLDDIPGWDSGRTNPEHAAAFTEFAVDPEPYELPANVEIRDDVVSGPHGPIPVRVYRPSRTTGLLPALLWNHGGGFTGGDLDMNESHVTSAELAHRAQALVVAVDYRLANDGVQYPVPVDDVEAAWLWLAAHADGLGVDARRIAIGGASAGANLAAAMVVRLVATGGALPSTLLLAYPALHFPFPALSDEVQAVMATLPRMIRFLPERSRRMLLNYAGRSVDLPLEVMPGHAPLAGFPATRILISEYDDIRPSGELFAEQLAEVGVLVKTQLATGMLHGHLNRTPTLREVSRSLDFFAEALLSPRE
;
A
#
# COMPACT_ATOMS: atom_id res chain seq x y z
N MET A 1 22.33 -5.54 2.26
CA MET A 1 22.29 -6.96 2.68
C MET A 1 21.91 -7.80 1.46
N PRO A 2 22.28 -9.09 1.33
CA PRO A 2 21.78 -9.88 0.20
C PRO A 2 20.25 -9.93 0.21
N LEU A 3 19.64 -10.21 -0.95
CA LEU A 3 18.23 -10.59 -1.03
C LEU A 3 17.92 -11.68 0.00
N ASP A 4 16.68 -11.70 0.46
CA ASP A 4 16.20 -12.80 1.29
C ASP A 4 16.52 -14.15 0.62
N PRO A 5 17.04 -15.14 1.36
CA PRO A 5 17.53 -16.38 0.76
C PRO A 5 16.48 -17.12 -0.08
N TYR A 6 15.21 -17.08 0.32
CA TYR A 6 14.13 -17.73 -0.42
C TYR A 6 13.83 -17.00 -1.73
N ILE A 7 13.79 -15.66 -1.69
CA ILE A 7 13.63 -14.84 -2.89
C ILE A 7 14.82 -15.01 -3.83
N ALA A 8 16.04 -14.97 -3.29
CA ALA A 8 17.28 -15.11 -4.05
C ALA A 8 17.35 -16.45 -4.80
N ALA A 9 16.90 -17.54 -4.18
CA ALA A 9 16.88 -18.86 -4.81
C ALA A 9 15.93 -18.94 -6.03
N ARG A 10 14.95 -18.03 -6.14
CA ARG A 10 13.89 -18.06 -7.16
C ARG A 10 13.94 -16.90 -8.14
N ILE A 11 14.79 -15.90 -7.90
CA ILE A 11 14.84 -14.67 -8.71
C ILE A 11 15.10 -14.95 -10.19
N HIS A 12 15.84 -16.02 -10.49
CA HIS A 12 16.18 -16.48 -11.84
C HIS A 12 14.95 -16.85 -12.69
N LEU A 13 13.81 -17.20 -12.06
CA LEU A 13 12.55 -17.48 -12.76
C LEU A 13 12.03 -16.26 -13.54
N LEU A 14 12.53 -15.07 -13.23
CA LEU A 14 12.09 -13.83 -13.85
C LEU A 14 13.06 -13.32 -14.93
N ASP A 15 14.21 -13.96 -15.13
CA ASP A 15 15.30 -13.46 -16.00
C ASP A 15 14.85 -13.27 -17.45
N ASP A 16 14.03 -14.19 -17.94
CA ASP A 16 13.54 -14.19 -19.34
C ASP A 16 12.30 -13.31 -19.54
N ILE A 17 11.76 -12.68 -18.49
CA ILE A 17 10.54 -11.89 -18.60
C ILE A 17 10.88 -10.43 -18.94
N PRO A 18 10.56 -9.94 -20.17
CA PRO A 18 11.06 -8.64 -20.65
C PRO A 18 10.56 -7.43 -19.85
N GLY A 19 9.42 -7.60 -19.17
CA GLY A 19 8.80 -6.56 -18.38
C GLY A 19 7.42 -6.96 -17.84
N TRP A 20 6.86 -6.09 -17.01
CA TRP A 20 5.60 -6.31 -16.31
C TRP A 20 4.42 -6.71 -17.21
N ASP A 21 4.20 -6.03 -18.33
CA ASP A 21 3.05 -6.33 -19.21
C ASP A 21 3.16 -7.71 -19.85
N SER A 22 4.38 -8.15 -20.12
CA SER A 22 4.62 -9.47 -20.69
C SER A 22 4.27 -10.56 -19.69
N GLY A 23 4.53 -10.34 -18.40
CA GLY A 23 4.07 -11.21 -17.31
C GLY A 23 2.56 -11.34 -17.18
N ARG A 24 1.78 -10.41 -17.74
CA ARG A 24 0.31 -10.44 -17.68
C ARG A 24 -0.34 -10.98 -18.95
N THR A 25 0.32 -10.79 -20.09
CA THR A 25 -0.26 -11.10 -21.41
C THR A 25 0.33 -12.35 -22.05
N ASN A 26 1.54 -12.77 -21.65
CA ASN A 26 2.15 -14.02 -22.09
C ASN A 26 1.92 -15.11 -21.02
N PRO A 27 1.24 -16.23 -21.37
CA PRO A 27 0.99 -17.33 -20.43
C PRO A 27 2.23 -17.96 -19.80
N GLU A 28 3.34 -18.07 -20.54
CA GLU A 28 4.59 -18.66 -20.02
C GLU A 28 5.23 -17.74 -18.98
N HIS A 29 5.29 -16.44 -19.27
CA HIS A 29 5.79 -15.45 -18.32
C HIS A 29 4.88 -15.33 -17.09
N ALA A 30 3.56 -15.44 -17.27
CA ALA A 30 2.60 -15.47 -16.17
C ALA A 30 2.79 -16.70 -15.28
N ALA A 31 3.05 -17.87 -15.86
CA ALA A 31 3.33 -19.09 -15.13
C ALA A 31 4.64 -18.99 -14.33
N ALA A 32 5.71 -18.48 -14.95
CA ALA A 32 7.00 -18.26 -14.27
C ALA A 32 6.88 -17.24 -13.13
N PHE A 33 6.12 -16.15 -13.33
CA PHE A 33 5.83 -15.20 -12.26
C PHE A 33 5.01 -15.83 -11.13
N THR A 34 4.04 -16.68 -11.46
CA THR A 34 3.24 -17.42 -10.46
C THR A 34 4.13 -18.36 -9.65
N GLU A 35 5.04 -19.08 -10.29
CA GLU A 35 6.00 -19.96 -9.62
C GLU A 35 6.98 -19.20 -8.71
N PHE A 36 7.42 -18.02 -9.16
CA PHE A 36 8.18 -17.09 -8.32
C PHE A 36 7.35 -16.62 -7.11
N ALA A 37 6.06 -16.35 -7.30
CA ALA A 37 5.14 -15.84 -6.30
C ALA A 37 4.72 -16.87 -5.22
N VAL A 38 5.06 -18.15 -5.38
CA VAL A 38 4.80 -19.19 -4.36
C VAL A 38 5.60 -18.90 -3.09
N ASP A 39 4.93 -18.97 -1.94
CA ASP A 39 5.53 -18.85 -0.61
C ASP A 39 6.20 -20.15 -0.14
N PRO A 40 7.16 -20.07 0.80
CA PRO A 40 7.95 -21.23 1.24
C PRO A 40 7.11 -22.31 1.91
N GLU A 41 6.03 -21.91 2.59
CA GLU A 41 5.15 -22.78 3.35
C GLU A 41 3.69 -22.43 3.08
N PRO A 42 2.77 -23.41 3.15
CA PRO A 42 1.34 -23.13 3.14
C PRO A 42 0.98 -22.16 4.27
N TYR A 43 0.02 -21.29 4.01
CA TYR A 43 -0.45 -20.29 4.96
C TYR A 43 -1.96 -20.38 5.16
N GLU A 44 -2.38 -20.29 6.42
CA GLU A 44 -3.77 -20.20 6.82
C GLU A 44 -4.02 -18.85 7.50
N LEU A 45 -5.17 -18.23 7.22
CA LEU A 45 -5.54 -16.96 7.85
C LEU A 45 -5.76 -17.13 9.35
N PRO A 46 -5.59 -16.07 10.15
CA PRO A 46 -5.92 -16.10 11.57
C PRO A 46 -7.37 -16.51 11.83
N ALA A 47 -7.57 -17.63 12.53
CA ALA A 47 -8.89 -18.22 12.77
C ALA A 47 -9.84 -17.35 13.62
N ASN A 48 -9.33 -16.30 14.27
CA ASN A 48 -10.09 -15.37 15.11
C ASN A 48 -10.40 -14.05 14.39
N VAL A 49 -10.45 -14.04 13.06
CA VAL A 49 -10.86 -12.90 12.24
C VAL A 49 -12.10 -13.27 11.43
N GLU A 50 -13.20 -12.60 11.69
CA GLU A 50 -14.42 -12.66 10.89
C GLU A 50 -14.25 -11.80 9.65
N ILE A 51 -14.57 -12.36 8.48
CA ILE A 51 -14.39 -11.73 7.18
C ILE A 51 -15.76 -11.61 6.52
N ARG A 52 -16.12 -10.41 6.08
CA ARG A 52 -17.37 -10.16 5.37
C ARG A 52 -17.18 -9.16 4.24
N ASP A 53 -17.73 -9.48 3.07
CA ASP A 53 -17.83 -8.56 1.95
C ASP A 53 -19.01 -7.59 2.14
N ASP A 54 -18.80 -6.35 1.74
CA ASP A 54 -19.79 -5.29 1.77
C ASP A 54 -19.61 -4.33 0.58
N VAL A 55 -20.51 -3.36 0.45
CA VAL A 55 -20.48 -2.36 -0.60
C VAL A 55 -20.71 -0.97 -0.01
N VAL A 56 -19.81 -0.05 -0.33
CA VAL A 56 -19.93 1.37 0.00
C VAL A 56 -20.48 2.13 -1.21
N SER A 57 -21.37 3.08 -0.97
CA SER A 57 -21.82 4.01 -2.03
C SER A 57 -20.72 5.03 -2.34
N GLY A 58 -20.19 4.98 -3.56
CA GLY A 58 -19.20 5.94 -4.07
C GLY A 58 -19.79 6.93 -5.09
N PRO A 59 -19.04 8.01 -5.39
CA PRO A 59 -19.48 9.05 -6.33
C PRO A 59 -19.60 8.54 -7.77
N HIS A 60 -18.87 7.49 -8.15
CA HIS A 60 -18.95 6.86 -9.47
C HIS A 60 -19.61 5.47 -9.43
N GLY A 61 -20.43 5.22 -8.40
CA GLY A 61 -21.17 3.96 -8.21
C GLY A 61 -20.74 3.18 -6.97
N PRO A 62 -21.20 1.92 -6.80
CA PRO A 62 -20.81 1.08 -5.67
C PRO A 62 -19.30 0.80 -5.67
N ILE A 63 -18.73 0.69 -4.47
CA ILE A 63 -17.32 0.36 -4.17
C ILE A 63 -17.32 -0.90 -3.31
N PRO A 64 -16.85 -2.06 -3.82
CA PRO A 64 -16.70 -3.24 -2.99
C PRO A 64 -15.68 -3.02 -1.88
N VAL A 65 -15.98 -3.52 -0.69
CA VAL A 65 -15.05 -3.54 0.43
C VAL A 65 -15.09 -4.90 1.11
N ARG A 66 -14.00 -5.27 1.78
CA ARG A 66 -13.96 -6.45 2.65
C ARG A 66 -13.61 -6.02 4.06
N VAL A 67 -14.47 -6.38 5.01
CA VAL A 67 -14.34 -6.05 6.43
C VAL A 67 -13.75 -7.24 7.17
N TYR A 68 -12.68 -6.99 7.92
CA TYR A 68 -11.97 -7.94 8.77
C TYR A 68 -12.17 -7.51 10.22
N ARG A 69 -12.84 -8.33 11.01
CA ARG A 69 -13.15 -8.04 12.41
C ARG A 69 -12.55 -9.11 13.32
N PRO A 70 -11.71 -8.75 14.31
CA PRO A 70 -11.24 -9.71 15.30
C PRO A 70 -12.39 -10.20 16.19
N SER A 71 -12.51 -11.52 16.39
CA SER A 71 -13.66 -12.16 17.07
C SER A 71 -13.72 -11.96 18.59
N ARG A 72 -12.68 -11.40 19.23
CA ARG A 72 -12.60 -11.28 20.69
C ARG A 72 -12.21 -9.88 21.14
N THR A 73 -13.19 -8.98 21.25
CA THR A 73 -12.90 -7.62 21.66
C THR A 73 -13.86 -7.09 22.70
N THR A 74 -13.32 -6.51 23.77
CA THR A 74 -14.07 -5.73 24.75
C THR A 74 -13.85 -4.24 24.49
N GLY A 75 -14.92 -3.48 24.23
CA GLY A 75 -14.85 -2.04 23.99
C GLY A 75 -14.74 -1.65 22.52
N LEU A 76 -14.50 -0.35 22.28
CA LEU A 76 -14.37 0.23 20.95
C LEU A 76 -13.02 -0.11 20.33
N LEU A 77 -13.02 -0.43 19.03
CA LEU A 77 -11.84 -0.84 18.28
C LEU A 77 -11.13 0.35 17.62
N PRO A 78 -9.79 0.31 17.48
CA PRO A 78 -9.15 1.04 16.40
C PRO A 78 -9.63 0.49 15.05
N ALA A 79 -9.55 1.31 14.00
CA ALA A 79 -9.86 0.87 12.65
C ALA A 79 -8.78 1.28 11.65
N LEU A 80 -8.69 0.55 10.55
CA LEU A 80 -7.80 0.83 9.44
C LEU A 80 -8.58 0.70 8.12
N LEU A 81 -8.56 1.75 7.31
CA LEU A 81 -8.91 1.64 5.90
C LEU A 81 -7.65 1.26 5.10
N TRP A 82 -7.65 0.12 4.42
CA TRP A 82 -6.49 -0.40 3.70
C TRP A 82 -6.72 -0.40 2.18
N ASN A 83 -5.76 0.14 1.44
CA ASN A 83 -5.81 0.28 -0.01
C ASN A 83 -4.71 -0.56 -0.66
N HIS A 84 -5.08 -1.54 -1.48
CA HIS A 84 -4.11 -2.43 -2.12
C HIS A 84 -3.24 -1.70 -3.16
N GLY A 85 -2.08 -2.26 -3.52
CA GLY A 85 -1.22 -1.74 -4.58
C GLY A 85 -1.66 -2.15 -5.97
N GLY A 86 -0.70 -2.36 -6.87
CA GLY A 86 -0.97 -2.80 -8.25
C GLY A 86 -0.88 -1.70 -9.32
N GLY A 87 -0.17 -0.60 -9.02
CA GLY A 87 0.16 0.43 -10.01
C GLY A 87 -1.06 1.15 -10.58
N PHE A 88 -2.14 1.25 -9.79
CA PHE A 88 -3.46 1.77 -10.18
C PHE A 88 -4.22 0.93 -11.22
N THR A 89 -3.62 -0.09 -11.82
CA THR A 89 -4.21 -0.85 -12.95
C THR A 89 -4.52 -2.30 -12.64
N GLY A 90 -4.19 -2.77 -11.43
CA GLY A 90 -4.41 -4.14 -11.00
C GLY A 90 -4.47 -4.25 -9.48
N GLY A 91 -4.67 -5.48 -9.01
CA GLY A 91 -4.97 -5.76 -7.61
C GLY A 91 -6.47 -5.83 -7.38
N ASP A 92 -6.85 -6.44 -6.26
CA ASP A 92 -8.22 -6.67 -5.84
C ASP A 92 -8.25 -7.02 -4.33
N LEU A 93 -9.41 -7.43 -3.82
CA LEU A 93 -9.61 -7.85 -2.43
C LEU A 93 -9.03 -9.23 -2.09
N ASP A 94 -8.68 -10.06 -3.09
CA ASP A 94 -8.24 -11.44 -2.93
C ASP A 94 -6.71 -11.57 -2.95
N MET A 95 -5.98 -10.58 -3.50
CA MET A 95 -4.51 -10.57 -3.47
C MET A 95 -3.97 -10.54 -2.03
N ASN A 96 -2.85 -11.20 -1.78
CA ASN A 96 -2.25 -11.28 -0.44
C ASN A 96 -1.99 -9.90 0.21
N GLU A 97 -1.51 -8.92 -0.55
CA GLU A 97 -1.25 -7.56 -0.05
C GLU A 97 -2.53 -6.84 0.43
N SER A 98 -3.71 -7.32 0.00
CA SER A 98 -5.02 -6.91 0.50
C SER A 98 -5.52 -7.89 1.56
N HIS A 99 -5.76 -9.14 1.18
CA HIS A 99 -6.44 -10.15 1.99
C HIS A 99 -5.67 -10.59 3.22
N VAL A 100 -4.46 -11.10 3.00
CA VAL A 100 -3.59 -11.60 4.06
C VAL A 100 -3.15 -10.46 4.97
N THR A 101 -2.73 -9.34 4.39
CA THR A 101 -2.37 -8.13 5.16
C THR A 101 -3.51 -7.66 6.06
N SER A 102 -4.73 -7.56 5.54
CA SER A 102 -5.86 -7.06 6.32
C SER A 102 -6.26 -8.02 7.44
N ALA A 103 -6.26 -9.33 7.17
CA ALA A 103 -6.52 -10.34 8.19
C ALA A 103 -5.46 -10.33 9.30
N GLU A 104 -4.18 -10.23 8.94
CA GLU A 104 -3.06 -10.16 9.88
C GLU A 104 -3.09 -8.88 10.71
N LEU A 105 -3.37 -7.73 10.11
CA LEU A 105 -3.47 -6.47 10.85
C LEU A 105 -4.69 -6.47 11.78
N ALA A 106 -5.82 -7.03 11.35
CA ALA A 106 -6.98 -7.20 12.22
C ALA A 106 -6.65 -8.09 13.43
N HIS A 107 -5.94 -9.19 13.20
CA HIS A 107 -5.48 -10.11 14.22
C HIS A 107 -4.48 -9.46 15.20
N ARG A 108 -3.37 -8.92 14.69
CA ARG A 108 -2.24 -8.42 15.51
C ARG A 108 -2.62 -7.17 16.29
N ALA A 109 -3.37 -6.26 15.68
CA ALA A 109 -3.72 -4.98 16.30
C ALA A 109 -5.06 -5.00 17.06
N GLN A 110 -5.82 -6.10 16.97
CA GLN A 110 -7.22 -6.13 17.43
C GLN A 110 -8.00 -4.92 16.86
N ALA A 111 -7.83 -4.69 15.56
CA ALA A 111 -8.40 -3.56 14.84
C ALA A 111 -9.44 -4.03 13.83
N LEU A 112 -10.47 -3.21 13.59
CA LEU A 112 -11.35 -3.41 12.44
C LEU A 112 -10.62 -2.94 11.18
N VAL A 113 -10.40 -3.82 10.20
CA VAL A 113 -9.77 -3.44 8.94
C VAL A 113 -10.81 -3.48 7.83
N VAL A 114 -10.87 -2.42 7.00
CA VAL A 114 -11.70 -2.35 5.80
C VAL A 114 -10.79 -2.22 4.59
N ALA A 115 -10.67 -3.29 3.81
CA ALA A 115 -9.95 -3.26 2.54
C ALA A 115 -10.86 -2.72 1.43
N VAL A 116 -10.33 -1.84 0.59
CA VAL A 116 -11.09 -1.14 -0.46
C VAL A 116 -10.72 -1.67 -1.84
N ASP A 117 -11.72 -2.07 -2.62
CA ASP A 117 -11.60 -2.40 -4.04
C ASP A 117 -11.87 -1.15 -4.88
N TYR A 118 -10.94 -0.19 -4.81
CA TYR A 118 -11.09 1.09 -5.52
C TYR A 118 -11.05 0.86 -7.03
N ARG A 119 -11.76 1.69 -7.81
CA ARG A 119 -11.75 1.53 -9.27
C ARG A 119 -10.34 1.72 -9.81
N LEU A 120 -9.90 0.75 -10.59
CA LEU A 120 -8.61 0.76 -11.26
C LEU A 120 -8.64 1.75 -12.44
N ALA A 121 -7.51 2.38 -12.71
CA ALA A 121 -7.28 3.22 -13.87
C ALA A 121 -7.17 2.39 -15.17
N ASN A 122 -8.22 1.65 -15.51
CA ASN A 122 -8.36 0.85 -16.72
C ASN A 122 -9.58 1.36 -17.51
N ASP A 123 -9.67 1.00 -18.80
CA ASP A 123 -10.88 1.24 -19.61
C ASP A 123 -11.40 2.70 -19.59
N GLY A 124 -10.48 3.67 -19.56
CA GLY A 124 -10.80 5.11 -19.54
C GLY A 124 -10.99 5.71 -18.15
N VAL A 125 -10.92 4.90 -17.08
CA VAL A 125 -10.84 5.39 -15.70
C VAL A 125 -9.46 6.02 -15.46
N GLN A 126 -9.44 7.22 -14.89
CA GLN A 126 -8.24 7.99 -14.56
C GLN A 126 -8.49 8.78 -13.27
N TYR A 127 -7.46 9.47 -12.77
CA TYR A 127 -7.61 10.52 -11.78
C TYR A 127 -8.78 11.46 -12.16
N PRO A 128 -9.70 11.79 -11.23
CA PRO A 128 -9.64 11.54 -9.78
C PRO A 128 -10.35 10.25 -9.30
N VAL A 129 -10.90 9.42 -10.19
CA VAL A 129 -11.81 8.33 -9.82
C VAL A 129 -11.27 7.38 -8.73
N PRO A 130 -10.02 6.86 -8.80
CA PRO A 130 -9.52 5.95 -7.77
C PRO A 130 -9.42 6.59 -6.37
N VAL A 131 -8.98 7.86 -6.28
CA VAL A 131 -8.87 8.55 -4.97
C VAL A 131 -10.23 9.00 -4.46
N ASP A 132 -11.19 9.30 -5.34
CA ASP A 132 -12.57 9.57 -4.96
C ASP A 132 -13.22 8.36 -4.27
N ASP A 133 -12.87 7.14 -4.69
CA ASP A 133 -13.36 5.91 -4.03
C ASP A 133 -12.76 5.71 -2.65
N VAL A 134 -11.45 5.93 -2.52
CA VAL A 134 -10.77 5.86 -1.22
C VAL A 134 -11.35 6.88 -0.24
N GLU A 135 -11.60 8.11 -0.71
CA GLU A 135 -12.24 9.16 0.11
C GLU A 135 -13.69 8.79 0.49
N ALA A 136 -14.48 8.25 -0.44
CA ALA A 136 -15.84 7.80 -0.13
C ALA A 136 -15.85 6.66 0.91
N ALA A 137 -14.94 5.70 0.79
CA ALA A 137 -14.78 4.61 1.76
C ALA A 137 -14.32 5.13 3.14
N TRP A 138 -13.44 6.12 3.17
CA TRP A 138 -13.03 6.81 4.40
C TRP A 138 -14.20 7.51 5.09
N LEU A 139 -14.95 8.32 4.34
CA LEU A 139 -16.10 9.04 4.86
C LEU A 139 -17.18 8.08 5.37
N TRP A 140 -17.40 6.97 4.66
CA TRP A 140 -18.30 5.90 5.11
C TRP A 140 -17.83 5.29 6.43
N LEU A 141 -16.57 4.90 6.55
CA LEU A 141 -16.03 4.29 7.76
C LEU A 141 -16.11 5.24 8.96
N ALA A 142 -15.76 6.52 8.75
CA ALA A 142 -15.87 7.55 9.78
C ALA A 142 -17.32 7.78 10.23
N ALA A 143 -18.27 7.82 9.30
CA ALA A 143 -19.69 8.04 9.60
C ALA A 143 -20.36 6.83 10.28
N HIS A 144 -19.86 5.61 10.08
CA HIS A 144 -20.42 4.38 10.64
C HIS A 144 -19.63 3.84 11.83
N ALA A 145 -18.64 4.57 12.34
CA ALA A 145 -17.73 4.12 13.39
C ALA A 145 -18.47 3.57 14.61
N ASP A 146 -19.46 4.30 15.13
CA ASP A 146 -20.25 3.87 16.30
C ASP A 146 -20.99 2.54 16.06
N GLY A 147 -21.64 2.41 14.90
CA GLY A 147 -22.35 1.19 14.51
C GLY A 147 -21.44 -0.02 14.27
N LEU A 148 -20.17 0.25 13.91
CA LEU A 148 -19.12 -0.76 13.76
C LEU A 148 -18.37 -1.03 15.09
N GLY A 149 -18.70 -0.32 16.18
CA GLY A 149 -18.00 -0.42 17.45
C GLY A 149 -16.54 0.03 17.36
N VAL A 150 -16.27 1.07 16.57
CA VAL A 150 -14.96 1.67 16.32
C VAL A 150 -14.86 2.99 17.10
N ASP A 151 -13.71 3.27 17.73
CA ASP A 151 -13.40 4.61 18.25
C ASP A 151 -13.08 5.51 17.06
N ALA A 152 -13.96 6.47 16.75
CA ALA A 152 -13.80 7.40 15.63
C ALA A 152 -12.48 8.21 15.70
N ARG A 153 -11.86 8.31 16.87
CA ARG A 153 -10.56 8.97 17.05
C ARG A 153 -9.39 8.02 16.77
N ARG A 154 -9.61 6.73 16.54
CA ARG A 154 -8.55 5.73 16.29
C ARG A 154 -8.71 5.07 14.92
N ILE A 155 -9.24 5.81 13.96
CA ILE A 155 -9.31 5.37 12.56
C ILE A 155 -8.02 5.79 11.86
N ALA A 156 -7.29 4.84 11.30
CA ALA A 156 -6.12 5.03 10.48
C ALA A 156 -6.47 4.79 9.01
N ILE A 157 -5.63 5.27 8.11
CA ILE A 157 -5.64 4.88 6.69
C ILE A 157 -4.27 4.39 6.30
N GLY A 158 -4.22 3.43 5.39
CA GLY A 158 -2.98 2.96 4.83
C GLY A 158 -3.15 2.31 3.49
N GLY A 159 -2.04 1.84 2.95
CA GLY A 159 -2.03 1.06 1.74
C GLY A 159 -0.62 0.70 1.31
N ALA A 160 -0.55 0.04 0.18
CA ALA A 160 0.70 -0.42 -0.40
C ALA A 160 0.91 0.14 -1.80
N SER A 161 2.14 0.53 -2.14
CA SER A 161 2.52 1.03 -3.47
C SER A 161 1.57 2.15 -3.97
N ALA A 162 0.79 1.88 -5.02
CA ALA A 162 -0.25 2.77 -5.52
C ALA A 162 -1.39 3.04 -4.51
N GLY A 163 -1.81 2.06 -3.71
CA GLY A 163 -2.78 2.27 -2.64
C GLY A 163 -2.24 3.14 -1.51
N ALA A 164 -0.93 3.09 -1.25
CA ALA A 164 -0.26 4.00 -0.33
C ALA A 164 -0.25 5.44 -0.87
N ASN A 165 -0.08 5.61 -2.19
CA ASN A 165 -0.27 6.90 -2.85
C ASN A 165 -1.70 7.42 -2.65
N LEU A 166 -2.72 6.60 -2.92
CA LEU A 166 -4.13 7.02 -2.76
C LEU A 166 -4.46 7.39 -1.30
N ALA A 167 -3.92 6.66 -0.33
CA ALA A 167 -4.05 6.99 1.09
C ALA A 167 -3.46 8.36 1.43
N ALA A 168 -2.25 8.66 0.94
CA ALA A 168 -1.63 9.97 1.12
C ALA A 168 -2.37 11.08 0.35
N ALA A 169 -2.87 10.80 -0.86
CA ALA A 169 -3.64 11.73 -1.68
C ALA A 169 -4.95 12.16 -0.99
N MET A 170 -5.64 11.24 -0.34
CA MET A 170 -6.80 11.56 0.48
C MET A 170 -6.43 12.48 1.65
N VAL A 171 -5.29 12.26 2.31
CA VAL A 171 -4.81 13.16 3.36
C VAL A 171 -4.53 14.57 2.82
N VAL A 172 -3.96 14.71 1.62
CA VAL A 172 -3.80 16.01 0.95
C VAL A 172 -5.14 16.73 0.85
N ARG A 173 -6.21 16.05 0.42
CA ARG A 173 -7.57 16.62 0.31
C ARG A 173 -8.12 17.05 1.67
N LEU A 174 -7.96 16.23 2.70
CA LEU A 174 -8.46 16.52 4.04
C LEU A 174 -7.73 17.72 4.65
N VAL A 175 -6.41 17.82 4.50
CA VAL A 175 -5.63 18.99 4.96
C VAL A 175 -6.10 20.26 4.24
N ALA A 176 -6.26 20.21 2.91
CA ALA A 176 -6.70 21.36 2.12
C ALA A 176 -8.11 21.86 2.47
N THR A 177 -9.00 20.96 2.89
CA THR A 177 -10.40 21.27 3.22
C THR A 177 -10.67 21.46 4.72
N GLY A 178 -9.69 21.20 5.58
CA GLY A 178 -9.88 21.19 7.04
C GLY A 178 -10.72 20.00 7.53
N GLY A 179 -10.74 18.90 6.78
CA GLY A 179 -11.47 17.67 7.10
C GLY A 179 -10.89 16.92 8.30
N ALA A 180 -11.65 15.96 8.83
CA ALA A 180 -11.21 15.12 9.94
C ALA A 180 -10.09 14.16 9.50
N LEU A 181 -8.87 14.40 10.01
CA LEU A 181 -7.69 13.61 9.65
C LEU A 181 -7.69 12.22 10.30
N PRO A 182 -7.12 11.20 9.63
CA PRO A 182 -6.86 9.92 10.25
C PRO A 182 -5.89 10.06 11.43
N SER A 183 -6.01 9.17 12.40
CA SER A 183 -5.12 9.10 13.56
C SER A 183 -3.66 8.81 13.17
N THR A 184 -3.46 8.00 12.13
CA THR A 184 -2.14 7.69 11.58
C THR A 184 -2.25 7.26 10.11
N LEU A 185 -1.17 7.47 9.36
CA LEU A 185 -1.03 7.07 7.96
C LEU A 185 -0.01 5.92 7.87
N LEU A 186 -0.40 4.78 7.28
CA LEU A 186 0.43 3.57 7.19
C LEU A 186 0.78 3.26 5.71
N LEU A 187 2.03 3.51 5.31
CA LEU A 187 2.46 3.48 3.92
C LEU A 187 3.45 2.36 3.66
N ALA A 188 3.09 1.36 2.87
CA ALA A 188 4.02 0.32 2.40
C ALA A 188 4.60 0.69 1.03
N TYR A 189 5.93 0.82 0.97
CA TYR A 189 6.76 1.09 -0.22
C TYR A 189 6.08 2.06 -1.21
N PRO A 190 5.81 3.31 -0.76
CA PRO A 190 4.79 4.15 -1.40
C PRO A 190 5.30 4.90 -2.63
N ALA A 191 4.48 4.95 -3.68
CA ALA A 191 4.76 5.65 -4.93
C ALA A 191 4.29 7.12 -4.88
N LEU A 192 5.04 8.00 -4.21
CA LEU A 192 4.58 9.35 -3.84
C LEU A 192 5.12 10.48 -4.71
N HIS A 193 6.23 10.23 -5.43
CA HIS A 193 6.93 11.21 -6.25
C HIS A 193 6.94 10.80 -7.71
N PHE A 194 6.97 11.78 -8.60
CA PHE A 194 7.35 11.59 -10.00
C PHE A 194 8.21 12.76 -10.51
N PRO A 195 9.31 12.48 -11.24
CA PRO A 195 9.96 11.17 -11.35
C PRO A 195 10.36 10.65 -9.96
N PHE A 196 10.54 9.34 -9.81
CA PHE A 196 11.07 8.80 -8.56
C PHE A 196 12.47 9.37 -8.32
N PRO A 197 12.83 9.74 -7.08
CA PRO A 197 14.18 10.20 -6.77
C PRO A 197 15.20 9.11 -7.11
N ALA A 198 16.42 9.53 -7.46
CA ALA A 198 17.47 8.59 -7.83
C ALA A 198 17.91 7.75 -6.62
N LEU A 199 18.18 6.47 -6.86
CA LEU A 199 18.90 5.61 -5.92
C LEU A 199 20.35 6.11 -5.78
N SER A 200 20.99 5.80 -4.65
CA SER A 200 22.45 5.98 -4.53
C SER A 200 23.19 5.08 -5.52
N ASP A 201 24.41 5.47 -5.93
CA ASP A 201 25.23 4.70 -6.88
C ASP A 201 25.42 3.23 -6.46
N GLU A 202 25.63 3.00 -5.16
CA GLU A 202 25.78 1.67 -4.57
C GLU A 202 24.52 0.82 -4.76
N VAL A 203 23.35 1.35 -4.41
CA VAL A 203 22.08 0.62 -4.54
C VAL A 203 21.72 0.45 -6.02
N GLN A 204 22.00 1.44 -6.86
CA GLN A 204 21.77 1.36 -8.29
C GLN A 204 22.56 0.22 -8.94
N ALA A 205 23.83 0.03 -8.55
CA ALA A 205 24.67 -1.06 -9.06
C ALA A 205 24.10 -2.45 -8.72
N VAL A 206 23.59 -2.63 -7.50
CA VAL A 206 22.95 -3.91 -7.11
C VAL A 206 21.60 -4.08 -7.79
N MET A 207 20.77 -3.03 -7.83
CA MET A 207 19.47 -3.08 -8.50
C MET A 207 19.62 -3.44 -9.98
N ALA A 208 20.68 -2.96 -10.66
CA ALA A 208 20.98 -3.25 -12.06
C ALA A 208 21.16 -4.75 -12.37
N THR A 209 21.43 -5.59 -11.36
CA THR A 209 21.51 -7.05 -11.54
C THR A 209 20.16 -7.76 -11.41
N LEU A 210 19.10 -7.05 -10.98
CA LEU A 210 17.78 -7.63 -10.80
C LEU A 210 16.99 -7.71 -12.13
N PRO A 211 16.14 -8.74 -12.30
CA PRO A 211 15.31 -8.90 -13.50
C PRO A 211 14.44 -7.68 -13.80
N ARG A 212 14.35 -7.29 -15.09
CA ARG A 212 13.61 -6.08 -15.52
C ARG A 212 12.15 -6.08 -15.10
N MET A 213 11.50 -7.24 -15.00
CA MET A 213 10.10 -7.37 -14.62
C MET A 213 9.75 -6.73 -13.27
N ILE A 214 10.65 -6.83 -12.29
CA ILE A 214 10.43 -6.31 -10.94
C ILE A 214 10.98 -4.89 -10.74
N ARG A 215 11.59 -4.32 -11.78
CA ARG A 215 12.13 -2.95 -11.78
C ARG A 215 11.07 -1.92 -12.15
N PHE A 216 11.13 -0.74 -11.54
CA PHE A 216 10.37 0.46 -11.92
C PHE A 216 11.26 1.44 -12.69
N LEU A 217 11.75 0.97 -13.84
CA LEU A 217 12.54 1.78 -14.76
C LEU A 217 11.75 3.03 -15.21
N PRO A 218 12.44 4.12 -15.61
CA PRO A 218 11.80 5.40 -15.96
C PRO A 218 10.62 5.28 -16.94
N GLU A 219 10.72 4.40 -17.93
CA GLU A 219 9.68 4.17 -18.93
C GLU A 219 8.43 3.54 -18.31
N ARG A 220 8.60 2.57 -17.41
CA ARG A 220 7.50 1.92 -16.68
C ARG A 220 6.82 2.93 -15.75
N SER A 221 7.60 3.68 -14.98
CA SER A 221 7.11 4.68 -14.04
C SER A 221 6.35 5.80 -14.78
N ARG A 222 6.86 6.25 -15.93
CA ARG A 222 6.20 7.24 -16.78
C ARG A 222 4.87 6.71 -17.33
N ARG A 223 4.83 5.45 -17.78
CA ARG A 223 3.58 4.84 -18.25
C ARG A 223 2.56 4.68 -17.13
N MET A 224 2.99 4.28 -15.94
CA MET A 224 2.13 4.21 -14.75
C MET A 224 1.49 5.57 -14.45
N LEU A 225 2.29 6.64 -14.41
CA LEU A 225 1.77 8.00 -14.24
C LEU A 225 0.79 8.39 -15.35
N LEU A 226 1.18 8.23 -16.63
CA LEU A 226 0.34 8.63 -17.76
C LEU A 226 -0.99 7.91 -17.79
N ASN A 227 -1.00 6.63 -17.40
CA ASN A 227 -2.21 5.85 -17.31
C ASN A 227 -3.13 6.37 -16.20
N TYR A 228 -2.60 6.57 -14.99
CA TYR A 228 -3.37 7.07 -13.85
C TYR A 228 -3.83 8.52 -14.05
N ALA A 229 -2.95 9.43 -14.43
CA ALA A 229 -3.21 10.87 -14.46
C ALA A 229 -3.71 11.40 -15.81
N GLY A 230 -3.56 10.63 -16.89
CA GLY A 230 -3.85 11.06 -18.26
C GLY A 230 -2.86 12.10 -18.82
N ARG A 231 -1.92 12.61 -18.01
CA ARG A 231 -0.93 13.63 -18.37
C ARG A 231 0.34 13.50 -17.54
N SER A 232 1.38 14.25 -17.90
CA SER A 232 2.69 14.23 -17.22
C SER A 232 3.20 15.61 -16.79
N VAL A 233 2.41 16.66 -17.02
CA VAL A 233 2.69 18.05 -16.62
C VAL A 233 1.45 18.62 -15.93
N ASP A 234 1.64 19.66 -15.13
CA ASP A 234 0.57 20.35 -14.39
C ASP A 234 -0.32 19.35 -13.61
N LEU A 235 0.34 18.42 -12.92
CA LEU A 235 -0.33 17.38 -12.16
C LEU A 235 -1.04 17.99 -10.94
N PRO A 236 -2.29 17.61 -10.65
CA PRO A 236 -2.91 17.88 -9.35
C PRO A 236 -2.02 17.29 -8.23
N LEU A 237 -1.98 17.97 -7.08
CA LEU A 237 -1.10 17.59 -5.96
C LEU A 237 -1.43 16.20 -5.42
N GLU A 238 -2.68 15.76 -5.59
CA GLU A 238 -3.17 14.45 -5.20
C GLU A 238 -2.61 13.31 -6.06
N VAL A 239 -2.16 13.59 -7.29
CA VAL A 239 -1.63 12.53 -8.19
C VAL A 239 -0.30 11.98 -7.67
N MET A 240 0.56 12.87 -7.15
CA MET A 240 1.86 12.53 -6.55
C MET A 240 1.99 13.31 -5.24
N PRO A 241 1.43 12.78 -4.12
CA PRO A 241 1.30 13.49 -2.85
C PRO A 241 2.63 13.98 -2.24
N GLY A 242 3.77 13.42 -2.66
CA GLY A 242 5.09 13.89 -2.24
C GLY A 242 5.44 15.31 -2.72
N HIS A 243 4.67 15.86 -3.66
CA HIS A 243 4.81 17.25 -4.12
C HIS A 243 3.83 18.23 -3.44
N ALA A 244 2.97 17.75 -2.54
CA ALA A 244 1.98 18.58 -1.84
C ALA A 244 2.56 19.27 -0.60
N PRO A 245 1.93 20.34 -0.09
CA PRO A 245 2.20 20.84 1.26
C PRO A 245 1.89 19.77 2.31
N LEU A 246 2.89 19.39 3.11
CA LEU A 246 2.77 18.29 4.08
C LEU A 246 2.50 18.74 5.52
N ALA A 247 2.51 20.06 5.78
CA ALA A 247 2.18 20.59 7.10
C ALA A 247 0.75 20.20 7.49
N GLY A 248 0.58 19.64 8.69
CA GLY A 248 -0.72 19.16 9.16
C GLY A 248 -1.03 17.69 8.82
N PHE A 249 -0.11 16.96 8.16
CA PHE A 249 -0.25 15.52 8.00
C PHE A 249 -0.29 14.79 9.36
N PRO A 250 -0.98 13.64 9.45
CA PRO A 250 -1.01 12.83 10.66
C PRO A 250 0.33 12.12 10.89
N ALA A 251 0.52 11.58 12.09
CA ALA A 251 1.66 10.71 12.38
C ALA A 251 1.74 9.58 11.34
N THR A 252 2.90 9.37 10.75
CA THR A 252 3.06 8.51 9.57
C THR A 252 4.07 7.38 9.83
N ARG A 253 3.71 6.16 9.44
CA ARG A 253 4.62 5.01 9.39
C ARG A 253 4.91 4.63 7.95
N ILE A 254 6.19 4.56 7.58
CA ILE A 254 6.61 4.23 6.21
C ILE A 254 7.45 2.95 6.23
N LEU A 255 6.92 1.90 5.63
CA LEU A 255 7.64 0.66 5.39
C LEU A 255 8.32 0.74 4.03
N ILE A 256 9.62 0.45 3.96
CA ILE A 256 10.47 0.62 2.78
C ILE A 256 11.05 -0.75 2.42
N SER A 257 10.97 -1.17 1.15
CA SER A 257 11.69 -2.36 0.66
C SER A 257 13.12 -2.01 0.31
N GLU A 258 14.11 -2.84 0.72
CA GLU A 258 15.53 -2.57 0.43
C GLU A 258 15.84 -2.55 -1.08
N TYR A 259 15.26 -3.50 -1.81
CA TYR A 259 15.48 -3.71 -3.24
C TYR A 259 14.29 -3.22 -4.07
N ASP A 260 14.15 -1.91 -4.15
CA ASP A 260 13.01 -1.23 -4.77
C ASP A 260 13.44 0.07 -5.44
N ASP A 261 13.07 0.27 -6.71
CA ASP A 261 13.33 1.53 -7.42
C ASP A 261 12.48 2.69 -6.89
N ILE A 262 11.39 2.39 -6.17
CA ILE A 262 10.49 3.37 -5.55
C ILE A 262 10.98 3.74 -4.14
N ARG A 263 11.92 2.98 -3.54
CA ARG A 263 12.45 3.23 -2.19
C ARG A 263 12.78 4.70 -1.91
N PRO A 264 13.51 5.43 -2.78
CA PRO A 264 13.84 6.83 -2.54
C PRO A 264 12.61 7.73 -2.42
N SER A 265 11.47 7.38 -3.02
CA SER A 265 10.22 8.11 -2.85
C SER A 265 9.68 8.02 -1.42
N GLY A 266 9.81 6.87 -0.76
CA GLY A 266 9.42 6.69 0.63
C GLY A 266 10.39 7.35 1.60
N GLU A 267 11.69 7.26 1.33
CA GLU A 267 12.75 7.92 2.11
C GLU A 267 12.61 9.45 2.06
N LEU A 268 12.48 10.03 0.86
CA LEU A 268 12.29 11.47 0.69
C LEU A 268 11.01 11.96 1.38
N PHE A 269 9.91 11.20 1.28
CA PHE A 269 8.67 11.59 1.95
C PHE A 269 8.80 11.60 3.48
N ALA A 270 9.57 10.66 4.04
CA ALA A 270 9.87 10.66 5.47
C ALA A 270 10.62 11.92 5.90
N GLU A 271 11.63 12.33 5.11
CA GLU A 271 12.40 13.54 5.33
C GLU A 271 11.50 14.79 5.25
N GLN A 272 10.73 14.93 4.17
CA GLN A 272 9.83 16.07 3.97
C GLN A 272 8.79 16.21 5.10
N LEU A 273 8.23 15.10 5.58
CA LEU A 273 7.30 15.11 6.71
C LEU A 273 7.99 15.54 8.02
N ALA A 274 9.19 15.02 8.27
CA ALA A 274 9.97 15.37 9.47
C ALA A 274 10.38 16.86 9.47
N GLU A 275 10.72 17.42 8.31
CA GLU A 275 11.07 18.84 8.14
C GLU A 275 9.93 19.78 8.57
N VAL A 276 8.67 19.37 8.37
CA VAL A 276 7.49 20.14 8.80
C VAL A 276 6.94 19.72 10.17
N GLY A 277 7.70 18.92 10.92
CA GLY A 277 7.38 18.53 12.30
C GLY A 277 6.36 17.40 12.46
N VAL A 278 6.06 16.66 11.40
CA VAL A 278 5.20 15.47 11.49
C VAL A 278 5.98 14.32 12.13
N LEU A 279 5.34 13.57 13.04
CA LEU A 279 5.93 12.36 13.62
C LEU A 279 6.01 11.27 12.55
N VAL A 280 7.24 10.84 12.23
CA VAL A 280 7.48 9.79 11.24
C VAL A 280 8.28 8.65 11.86
N LYS A 281 7.86 7.42 11.59
CA LYS A 281 8.65 6.21 11.86
C LYS A 281 8.84 5.46 10.55
N THR A 282 10.06 5.01 10.27
CA THR A 282 10.35 4.19 9.09
C THR A 282 10.81 2.78 9.48
N GLN A 283 10.59 1.80 8.61
CA GLN A 283 11.18 0.46 8.71
C GLN A 283 11.69 0.03 7.35
N LEU A 284 12.96 -0.38 7.28
CA LEU A 284 13.53 -1.02 6.11
C LEU A 284 13.32 -2.54 6.19
N ALA A 285 12.52 -3.09 5.28
CA ALA A 285 12.37 -4.51 5.05
C ALA A 285 13.61 -5.03 4.30
N THR A 286 14.50 -5.67 5.05
CA THR A 286 15.84 -6.06 4.58
C THR A 286 15.72 -7.25 3.63
N GLY A 287 16.44 -7.23 2.51
CA GLY A 287 16.41 -8.31 1.50
C GLY A 287 15.09 -8.42 0.72
N MET A 288 14.14 -7.51 0.94
CA MET A 288 12.81 -7.55 0.32
C MET A 288 12.73 -6.71 -0.95
N LEU A 289 11.97 -7.20 -1.92
CA LEU A 289 11.61 -6.50 -3.15
C LEU A 289 10.39 -5.58 -2.96
N HIS A 290 10.10 -4.73 -3.94
CA HIS A 290 8.82 -4.00 -3.99
C HIS A 290 7.62 -4.97 -3.94
N GLY A 291 6.56 -4.61 -3.22
CA GLY A 291 5.34 -5.43 -3.15
C GLY A 291 5.47 -6.64 -2.23
N HIS A 292 6.41 -6.65 -1.27
CA HIS A 292 6.68 -7.83 -0.44
C HIS A 292 5.49 -8.26 0.45
N LEU A 293 4.50 -7.40 0.71
CA LEU A 293 3.28 -7.81 1.41
C LEU A 293 2.33 -8.66 0.52
N ASN A 294 2.64 -8.86 -0.77
CA ASN A 294 2.01 -9.92 -1.57
C ASN A 294 2.52 -11.33 -1.21
N ARG A 295 3.45 -11.44 -0.27
CA ARG A 295 3.87 -12.69 0.35
C ARG A 295 3.18 -12.86 1.69
N THR A 296 3.14 -14.09 2.20
CA THR A 296 2.56 -14.39 3.50
C THR A 296 3.56 -14.18 4.65
N PRO A 297 3.09 -14.08 5.90
CA PRO A 297 3.93 -13.98 7.10
C PRO A 297 4.86 -15.18 7.35
N THR A 298 4.79 -16.23 6.52
CA THR A 298 5.75 -17.34 6.52
C THR A 298 7.16 -16.86 6.20
N LEU A 299 7.30 -15.76 5.45
CA LEU A 299 8.55 -15.01 5.34
C LEU A 299 8.73 -14.06 6.53
N ARG A 300 9.86 -14.19 7.22
CA ARG A 300 10.17 -13.44 8.45
C ARG A 300 10.00 -11.93 8.29
N GLU A 301 10.50 -11.35 7.20
CA GLU A 301 10.43 -9.90 6.99
C GLU A 301 9.00 -9.42 6.73
N VAL A 302 8.13 -10.23 6.11
CA VAL A 302 6.70 -9.91 5.97
C VAL A 302 6.04 -9.83 7.35
N SER A 303 6.32 -10.80 8.23
CA SER A 303 5.80 -10.77 9.59
C SER A 303 6.28 -9.53 10.36
N ARG A 304 7.56 -9.17 10.25
CA ARG A 304 8.09 -7.93 10.87
C ARG A 304 7.46 -6.66 10.31
N SER A 305 7.15 -6.63 9.02
CA SER A 305 6.44 -5.51 8.38
C SER A 305 5.01 -5.36 8.90
N LEU A 306 4.32 -6.47 9.14
CA LEU A 306 2.98 -6.46 9.70
C LEU A 306 2.98 -6.04 11.18
N ASP A 307 3.96 -6.49 11.97
CA ASP A 307 4.16 -6.02 13.36
C ASP A 307 4.38 -4.51 13.41
N PHE A 308 5.21 -3.98 12.51
CA PHE A 308 5.49 -2.56 12.42
C PHE A 308 4.23 -1.71 12.18
N PHE A 309 3.28 -2.18 11.39
CA PHE A 309 1.99 -1.49 11.22
C PHE A 309 1.03 -1.74 12.38
N ALA A 310 0.96 -2.98 12.90
CA ALA A 310 0.08 -3.31 14.02
C ALA A 310 0.40 -2.48 15.28
N GLU A 311 1.68 -2.25 15.57
CA GLU A 311 2.13 -1.36 16.65
C GLU A 311 1.53 0.05 16.56
N ALA A 312 1.34 0.58 15.35
CA ALA A 312 0.77 1.92 15.13
C ALA A 312 -0.69 1.99 15.57
N LEU A 313 -1.43 0.91 15.33
CA LEU A 313 -2.85 0.79 15.63
C LEU A 313 -3.11 0.51 17.12
N LEU A 314 -2.16 -0.17 17.79
CA LEU A 314 -2.22 -0.46 19.22
C LEU A 314 -1.96 0.76 20.11
N SER A 315 -1.15 1.71 19.62
CA SER A 315 -0.73 2.88 20.40
C SER A 315 -1.95 3.76 20.77
N PRO A 316 -2.18 4.09 22.05
CA PRO A 316 -3.14 5.12 22.41
C PRO A 316 -2.72 6.45 21.77
N ARG A 317 -3.68 7.33 21.41
CA ARG A 317 -3.30 8.73 21.16
C ARG A 317 -2.71 9.30 22.45
N GLU A 318 -1.52 9.90 22.35
CA GLU A 318 -1.00 10.83 23.37
C GLU A 318 -1.86 12.10 23.43
#